data_AF-A0A0L0MWS3-F1
#
_entry.id   AF-A0A0L0MWS3-F1
#
_cell.length_a   1.000
_cell.length_b   1.000
_cell.length_c   1.000
_cell.angle_alpha   90.00
_cell.angle_beta   90.00
_cell.angle_gamma   90.00
#
_symmetry.space_group_name_H-M   'P 1'
#
loop_
_entity.id
_entity.type
_entity.pdbx_description
1 polymer ?
#
loop_
_entity_poly.entity_id
_entity_poly.type
_entity_poly.pdbx_seq_one_letter_code
_entity_poly.pdbx_strand_id
1 'polypeptide(L)'
;MVDIGGTTSDSAALSPSGLPRQASTTASIGGVRTAFSMPEVSSIGLGGGSLVQIEGGGKVSVGPVSLGHRLQTESLCFGGSTLMATDIVVAQGFRDECLPLLEAEISLDMVDKASRQITLQLERAIESVKTSGLDVVLLLVGGGSIIQTGELKNVRECIRSPFYKVAHALGAAIAKVSGEIDRIVIPNGRPRAELISSLKVEATELAYRNGACTVSVEITDVDLIPLQYVTNDAIRAVVKAVGEIEWRLQPISCTSDKLATSVTVVELEEMDDSPYGGDLRNPPSSGAVEVDLESYVTEISKDTGEWFVSGTDLDFLGEGCGILGTGGGGSVHSALLHSHEALR
;
A
#
# COMPACT_ATOMS: atom_id res chain seq x y z
N MET A 1 -6.31 9.01 2.41
CA MET A 1 -5.15 9.88 2.70
C MET A 1 -4.18 9.75 1.54
N VAL A 2 -3.57 10.85 1.11
CA VAL A 2 -2.49 10.86 0.12
C VAL A 2 -1.33 11.69 0.69
N ASP A 3 -0.16 11.08 0.80
CA ASP A 3 1.10 11.73 1.16
C ASP A 3 1.92 11.97 -0.09
N ILE A 4 2.13 13.23 -0.47
CA ILE A 4 2.93 13.60 -1.63
C ILE A 4 4.29 14.11 -1.15
N GLY A 5 5.32 13.34 -1.46
CA GLY A 5 6.71 13.69 -1.18
C GLY A 5 7.39 14.43 -2.33
N GLY A 6 8.72 14.48 -2.26
CA GLY A 6 9.55 14.98 -3.36
C GLY A 6 9.67 14.00 -4.53
N THR A 7 9.45 12.71 -4.30
CA THR A 7 9.67 11.64 -5.30
C THR A 7 8.42 10.83 -5.57
N THR A 8 7.69 10.46 -4.53
CA THR A 8 6.56 9.53 -4.59
C THR A 8 5.32 10.15 -3.98
N SER A 9 4.16 9.61 -4.38
CA SER A 9 2.88 9.88 -3.74
C SER A 9 2.31 8.55 -3.24
N ASP A 10 2.05 8.48 -1.95
CA ASP A 10 1.55 7.28 -1.27
C ASP A 10 0.10 7.49 -0.84
N SER A 11 -0.77 6.58 -1.25
CA SER A 11 -2.21 6.67 -1.02
C SER A 11 -2.69 5.48 -0.19
N ALA A 12 -3.50 5.76 0.82
CA ALA A 12 -4.05 4.76 1.73
C ALA A 12 -5.49 5.12 2.11
N ALA A 13 -6.36 4.11 2.18
CA ALA A 13 -7.71 4.27 2.70
C ALA A 13 -7.72 4.14 4.21
N LEU A 14 -8.58 4.93 4.85
CA LEU A 14 -8.88 4.82 6.26
C LEU A 14 -10.25 4.16 6.43
N SER A 15 -10.36 3.26 7.40
CA SER A 15 -11.64 2.70 7.83
C SER A 15 -12.48 3.79 8.53
N PRO A 16 -13.79 3.55 8.75
CA PRO A 16 -14.62 4.41 9.60
C PRO A 16 -14.09 4.56 11.04
N SER A 17 -13.29 3.59 11.52
CA SER A 17 -12.62 3.67 12.83
C SER A 17 -11.38 4.59 12.83
N GLY A 18 -11.01 5.16 11.68
CA GLY A 18 -9.85 6.06 11.54
C GLY A 18 -8.51 5.32 11.42
N LEU A 19 -8.52 3.99 11.36
CA LEU A 19 -7.32 3.18 11.16
C LEU A 19 -7.04 2.95 9.66
N PRO A 20 -5.78 2.76 9.26
CA PRO A 20 -5.46 2.35 7.89
C PRO A 20 -6.10 1.00 7.57
N ARG A 21 -6.72 0.90 6.38
CA ARG A 21 -7.22 -0.37 5.87
C ARG A 21 -6.04 -1.33 5.67
N GLN A 22 -6.19 -2.56 6.12
CA GLN A 22 -5.16 -3.60 5.94
C GLN A 22 -5.26 -4.24 4.56
N ALA A 23 -4.13 -4.74 4.05
CA ALA A 23 -4.10 -5.56 2.84
C ALA A 23 -4.93 -6.84 3.04
N SER A 24 -5.78 -7.19 2.08
CA SER A 24 -6.83 -8.22 2.26
C SER A 24 -6.31 -9.66 2.39
N THR A 25 -5.16 -9.97 1.80
CA THR A 25 -4.71 -11.37 1.67
C THR A 25 -3.21 -11.51 1.54
N THR A 26 -2.57 -10.66 0.75
CA THR A 26 -1.11 -10.67 0.56
C THR A 26 -0.60 -9.25 0.33
N ALA A 27 0.60 -8.96 0.83
CA ALA A 27 1.30 -7.72 0.56
C ALA A 27 2.63 -8.01 -0.13
N SER A 28 2.95 -7.26 -1.18
CA SER A 28 4.24 -7.38 -1.88
C SER A 28 5.27 -6.47 -1.23
N ILE A 29 6.36 -7.03 -0.70
CA ILE A 29 7.47 -6.31 -0.09
C ILE A 29 8.75 -6.68 -0.82
N GLY A 30 9.40 -5.70 -1.46
CA GLY A 30 10.61 -5.96 -2.25
C GLY A 30 10.39 -6.96 -3.40
N GLY A 31 9.17 -7.03 -3.95
CA GLY A 31 8.79 -8.00 -4.98
C GLY A 31 8.36 -9.37 -4.44
N VAL A 32 8.46 -9.61 -3.13
CA VAL A 32 8.07 -10.87 -2.49
C VAL A 32 6.67 -10.75 -1.92
N ARG A 33 5.78 -11.70 -2.23
CA ARG A 33 4.43 -11.75 -1.66
C ARG A 33 4.49 -12.34 -0.26
N THR A 34 3.99 -11.59 0.71
CA THR A 34 4.00 -11.91 2.14
C THR A 34 2.57 -11.93 2.68
N ALA A 35 2.35 -12.67 3.75
CA ALA A 35 1.08 -12.71 4.49
C ALA A 35 1.10 -11.77 5.72
N PHE A 36 1.94 -10.73 5.70
CA PHE A 36 2.02 -9.78 6.81
C PHE A 36 0.78 -8.89 6.87
N SER A 37 0.22 -8.73 8.07
CA SER A 37 -0.80 -7.72 8.35
C SER A 37 -0.15 -6.34 8.31
N MET A 38 -0.28 -5.66 7.17
CA MET A 38 0.20 -4.29 6.98
C MET A 38 -0.88 -3.42 6.33
N PRO A 39 -0.82 -2.09 6.51
CA PRO A 39 -1.66 -1.16 5.77
C PRO A 39 -1.53 -1.35 4.27
N GLU A 40 -2.66 -1.31 3.57
CA GLU A 40 -2.71 -1.27 2.12
C GLU A 40 -2.35 0.15 1.65
N VAL A 41 -1.20 0.26 0.99
CA VAL A 41 -0.69 1.53 0.46
C VAL A 41 -0.42 1.35 -1.03
N SER A 42 -0.95 2.26 -1.85
CA SER A 42 -0.65 2.37 -3.27
C SER A 42 0.29 3.54 -3.50
N SER A 43 1.47 3.28 -4.07
CA SER A 43 2.52 4.27 -4.33
C SER A 43 2.66 4.53 -5.81
N ILE A 44 2.76 5.80 -6.21
CA ILE A 44 3.08 6.22 -7.57
C ILE A 44 4.34 7.11 -7.59
N GLY A 45 5.10 7.05 -8.69
CA GLY A 45 6.31 7.85 -8.93
C GLY A 45 6.03 9.32 -9.25
N LEU A 46 5.23 9.98 -8.43
CA LEU A 46 4.82 11.36 -8.60
C LEU A 46 5.11 12.16 -7.33
N GLY A 47 5.85 13.26 -7.43
CA GLY A 47 6.14 14.16 -6.33
C GLY A 47 6.61 15.52 -6.82
N GLY A 48 6.99 16.41 -5.91
CA GLY A 48 7.44 17.77 -6.27
C GLY A 48 8.65 17.79 -7.22
N GLY A 49 9.55 16.81 -7.10
CA GLY A 49 10.76 16.68 -7.90
C GLY A 49 10.60 15.82 -9.14
N SER A 50 9.38 15.37 -9.47
CA SER A 50 9.12 14.59 -10.67
C SER A 50 9.47 15.40 -11.92
N LEU A 51 10.25 14.79 -12.81
CA LEU A 51 10.68 15.42 -14.05
C LEU A 51 9.49 15.63 -14.97
N VAL A 52 9.48 16.76 -15.66
CA VAL A 52 8.48 17.09 -16.66
C VAL A 52 9.17 17.10 -18.02
N GLN A 53 8.68 16.27 -18.93
CA GLN A 53 9.31 16.06 -20.24
C GLN A 53 8.25 16.11 -21.36
N ILE A 54 8.72 16.47 -22.55
CA ILE A 54 7.94 16.38 -23.78
C ILE A 54 8.35 15.09 -24.48
N GLU A 55 7.42 14.16 -24.61
CA GLU A 55 7.56 12.94 -25.38
C GLU A 55 7.32 13.20 -26.88
N GLY A 56 7.65 12.20 -27.70
CA GLY A 56 7.36 12.23 -29.13
C GLY A 56 5.89 12.55 -29.41
N GLY A 57 5.63 13.44 -30.37
CA GLY A 57 4.28 13.88 -30.72
C GLY A 57 3.70 15.01 -29.85
N GLY A 58 4.50 15.65 -28.99
CA GLY A 58 4.06 16.81 -28.20
C GLY A 58 3.23 16.47 -26.97
N LYS A 59 3.25 15.20 -26.57
CA LYS A 59 2.66 14.70 -25.32
C LYS A 59 3.58 15.06 -24.15
N VAL A 60 3.00 15.47 -23.04
CA VAL A 60 3.74 15.80 -21.82
C VAL A 60 3.66 14.64 -20.85
N SER A 61 4.80 14.24 -20.28
CA SER A 61 4.88 13.30 -19.18
C SER A 61 5.43 13.98 -17.91
N VAL A 62 4.99 13.49 -16.76
CA VAL A 62 5.43 13.95 -15.44
C VAL A 62 5.76 12.71 -14.61
N GLY A 63 7.02 12.57 -14.21
CA GLY A 63 7.53 11.31 -13.63
C GLY A 63 7.63 10.18 -14.68
N PRO A 64 7.95 8.94 -14.25
CA PRO A 64 8.18 8.50 -12.87
C PRO A 64 9.56 8.91 -12.32
N VAL A 65 10.46 9.38 -13.19
CA VAL A 65 11.80 9.83 -12.79
C VAL A 65 11.68 11.11 -11.95
N SER A 66 12.36 11.15 -10.81
CA SER A 66 12.36 12.30 -9.91
C SER A 66 13.77 12.62 -9.41
N LEU A 67 14.04 13.92 -9.24
CA LEU A 67 15.27 14.41 -8.63
C LEU A 67 15.10 14.75 -7.14
N GLY A 68 13.90 14.64 -6.57
CA GLY A 68 13.60 14.64 -5.13
C GLY A 68 14.53 15.50 -4.25
N HIS A 69 15.54 14.87 -3.64
CA HIS A 69 16.53 15.52 -2.76
C HIS A 69 17.36 16.64 -3.41
N ARG A 70 17.51 16.62 -4.74
CA ARG A 70 18.18 17.66 -5.56
C ARG A 70 17.21 18.70 -6.12
N LEU A 71 15.94 18.68 -5.73
CA LEU A 71 14.95 19.66 -6.20
C LEU A 71 15.44 21.09 -5.98
N GLN A 72 15.93 21.40 -4.78
CA GLN A 72 16.38 22.75 -4.43
C GLN A 72 17.64 23.22 -5.18
N THR A 73 18.34 22.33 -5.89
CA THR A 73 19.55 22.68 -6.65
C THR A 73 19.35 22.57 -8.16
N GLU A 74 18.46 21.69 -8.61
CA GLU A 74 18.32 21.33 -10.03
C GLU A 74 17.05 21.91 -10.68
N SER A 75 16.02 22.25 -9.90
CA SER A 75 14.76 22.76 -10.46
C SER A 75 14.86 24.21 -10.92
N LEU A 76 14.05 24.59 -11.92
CA LEU A 76 14.13 25.91 -12.54
C LEU A 76 13.84 27.04 -11.56
N CYS A 77 12.84 26.89 -10.69
CA CYS A 77 12.50 27.93 -9.72
C CYS A 77 13.62 28.19 -8.70
N PHE A 78 14.49 27.21 -8.44
CA PHE A 78 15.65 27.37 -7.57
C PHE A 78 16.95 27.73 -8.33
N GLY A 79 16.86 28.07 -9.61
CA GLY A 79 18.01 28.48 -10.44
C GLY A 79 18.76 27.32 -11.10
N GLY A 80 18.21 26.11 -11.05
CA GLY A 80 18.72 24.95 -11.77
C GLY A 80 18.31 24.95 -13.25
N SER A 81 18.52 23.81 -13.91
CA SER A 81 18.31 23.66 -15.36
C SER A 81 17.22 22.66 -15.74
N THR A 82 16.61 21.99 -14.77
CA THR A 82 15.71 20.86 -15.00
C THR A 82 14.28 21.24 -14.66
N LEU A 83 13.36 21.06 -15.60
CA LEU A 83 11.93 21.30 -15.37
C LEU A 83 11.31 20.19 -14.52
N MET A 84 10.73 20.56 -13.37
CA MET A 84 10.09 19.65 -12.43
C MET A 84 8.64 20.05 -12.11
N ALA A 85 7.89 19.15 -11.48
CA ALA A 85 6.50 19.38 -11.11
C ALA A 85 6.32 20.63 -10.22
N THR A 86 7.24 20.91 -9.30
CA THR A 86 7.21 22.15 -8.50
C THR A 86 7.30 23.42 -9.37
N ASP A 87 8.08 23.40 -10.46
CA ASP A 87 8.22 24.57 -11.35
C ASP A 87 6.88 24.90 -12.04
N ILE A 88 6.12 23.86 -12.42
CA ILE A 88 4.78 24.00 -13.02
C ILE A 88 3.84 24.71 -12.05
N VAL A 89 3.87 24.34 -10.77
CA VAL A 89 3.05 24.94 -9.71
C VAL A 89 3.41 26.42 -9.50
N VAL A 90 4.71 26.74 -9.47
CA VAL A 90 5.18 28.13 -9.35
C VAL A 90 4.78 28.96 -10.58
N ALA A 91 4.84 28.36 -11.78
CA ALA A 91 4.41 28.99 -13.03
C ALA A 91 2.90 29.24 -13.09
N GLN A 92 2.08 28.40 -12.45
CA GLN A 92 0.63 28.63 -12.28
C GLN A 92 0.31 29.80 -11.33
N GLY A 93 1.33 30.39 -10.69
CA GLY A 93 1.15 31.51 -9.76
C GLY A 93 0.92 31.07 -8.32
N PHE A 94 1.04 29.77 -7.99
CA PHE A 94 1.04 29.34 -6.59
C PHE A 94 2.27 29.92 -5.86
N ARG A 95 2.06 30.32 -4.62
CA ARG A 95 3.09 30.92 -3.76
C ARG A 95 3.03 30.27 -2.38
N ASP A 96 4.17 29.81 -1.90
CA ASP A 96 4.41 29.34 -0.53
C ASP A 96 5.71 30.03 -0.08
N GLU A 97 5.88 30.29 1.22
CA GLU A 97 7.07 30.92 1.78
C GLU A 97 8.36 30.16 1.43
N CYS A 98 8.25 28.86 1.19
CA CYS A 98 9.36 27.98 0.83
C CYS A 98 9.64 27.91 -0.68
N LEU A 99 8.86 28.59 -1.52
CA LEU A 99 9.00 28.53 -2.97
C LEU A 99 9.57 29.85 -3.52
N PRO A 100 10.72 29.81 -4.22
CA PRO A 100 11.26 30.97 -4.90
C PRO A 100 10.37 31.39 -6.09
N LEU A 101 10.56 32.63 -6.55
CA LEU A 101 9.94 33.11 -7.77
C LEU A 101 10.60 32.44 -8.96
N LEU A 102 9.78 31.98 -9.92
CA LEU A 102 10.29 31.44 -11.17
C LEU A 102 10.67 32.58 -12.11
N GLU A 103 11.94 32.68 -12.45
CA GLU A 103 12.46 33.65 -13.43
C GLU A 103 12.37 33.13 -14.87
N ALA A 104 12.33 31.81 -15.07
CA ALA A 104 12.25 31.18 -16.38
C ALA A 104 10.84 31.24 -16.97
N GLU A 105 10.74 31.54 -18.27
CA GLU A 105 9.48 31.46 -19.00
C GLU A 105 9.16 30.00 -19.37
N ILE A 106 8.06 29.48 -18.83
CA ILE A 106 7.48 28.20 -19.21
C ILE A 106 6.22 28.51 -20.04
N SER A 107 6.05 27.84 -21.19
CA SER A 107 4.88 28.06 -22.02
C SER A 107 3.58 27.65 -21.30
N LEU A 108 2.50 28.41 -21.49
CA LEU A 108 1.22 28.11 -20.86
C LEU A 108 0.68 26.72 -21.24
N ASP A 109 0.88 26.32 -22.51
CA ASP A 109 0.51 24.97 -22.99
C ASP A 109 1.23 23.86 -22.21
N MET A 110 2.51 24.06 -21.89
CA MET A 110 3.31 23.11 -21.10
C MET A 110 2.79 23.03 -19.66
N VAL A 111 2.49 24.18 -19.06
CA VAL A 111 1.94 24.26 -17.70
C VAL A 111 0.58 23.54 -17.60
N ASP A 112 -0.32 23.80 -18.54
CA ASP A 112 -1.66 23.20 -18.56
C ASP A 112 -1.60 21.69 -18.78
N LYS A 113 -0.78 21.23 -19.74
CA LYS A 113 -0.61 19.80 -20.01
C LYS A 113 0.01 19.06 -18.82
N ALA A 114 1.05 19.64 -18.19
CA ALA A 114 1.69 19.03 -17.03
C ALA A 114 0.75 18.97 -15.82
N SER A 115 0.03 20.06 -15.53
CA SER A 115 -0.93 20.11 -14.42
C SER A 115 -2.07 19.12 -14.61
N ARG A 116 -2.60 18.98 -15.82
CA ARG A 116 -3.59 17.96 -16.16
C ARG A 116 -3.05 16.55 -15.94
N GLN A 117 -1.80 16.30 -16.33
CA GLN A 117 -1.17 15.00 -16.16
C GLN A 117 -0.93 14.64 -14.68
N ILE A 118 -0.53 15.61 -13.85
CA ILE A 118 -0.44 15.45 -12.38
C ILE A 118 -1.81 15.08 -11.81
N THR A 119 -2.85 15.84 -12.18
CA THR A 119 -4.24 15.63 -11.73
C THR A 119 -4.72 14.21 -12.09
N LEU A 120 -4.53 13.79 -13.34
CA LEU A 120 -4.94 12.46 -13.81
C LEU A 120 -4.20 11.32 -13.07
N GLN A 121 -2.91 11.48 -12.78
CA GLN A 121 -2.16 10.48 -12.03
C GLN A 121 -2.65 10.37 -10.58
N LEU A 122 -2.92 11.50 -9.93
CA LEU A 122 -3.50 11.53 -8.58
C LEU A 122 -4.90 10.93 -8.54
N GLU A 123 -5.77 11.24 -9.50
CA GLU A 123 -7.10 10.64 -9.63
C GLU A 123 -7.01 9.12 -9.75
N ARG A 124 -6.09 8.60 -10.58
CA ARG A 124 -5.87 7.15 -10.73
C ARG A 124 -5.39 6.49 -9.44
N ALA A 125 -4.47 7.12 -8.72
CA ALA A 125 -3.97 6.61 -7.45
C ALA A 125 -5.05 6.64 -6.34
N ILE A 126 -5.92 7.65 -6.34
CA ILE A 126 -7.04 7.71 -5.41
C ILE A 126 -8.05 6.61 -5.74
N GLU A 127 -8.36 6.42 -7.03
CA GLU A 127 -9.32 5.42 -7.49
C GLU A 127 -8.85 4.00 -7.20
N SER A 128 -7.55 3.69 -7.32
CA SER A 128 -7.01 2.35 -7.03
C SER A 128 -7.19 1.93 -5.56
N VAL A 129 -7.32 2.88 -4.64
CA VAL A 129 -7.47 2.62 -3.20
C VAL A 129 -8.93 2.72 -2.74
N LYS A 130 -9.85 3.20 -3.59
CA LYS A 130 -11.28 3.28 -3.26
C LYS A 130 -11.93 1.90 -3.23
N THR A 131 -12.83 1.72 -2.27
CA THR A 131 -13.67 0.51 -2.14
C THR A 131 -15.08 0.69 -2.68
N SER A 132 -15.46 1.92 -3.03
CA SER A 132 -16.77 2.23 -3.56
C SER A 132 -16.67 3.36 -4.58
N GLY A 133 -17.64 3.43 -5.50
CA GLY A 133 -17.72 4.52 -6.47
C GLY A 133 -18.16 5.87 -5.89
N LEU A 134 -18.37 5.97 -4.57
CA LEU A 134 -18.77 7.21 -3.91
C LEU A 134 -17.60 8.20 -3.81
N ASP A 135 -17.94 9.48 -3.76
CA ASP A 135 -16.95 10.54 -3.51
C ASP A 135 -16.35 10.41 -2.12
N VAL A 136 -15.02 10.56 -2.04
CA VAL A 136 -14.26 10.45 -0.78
C VAL A 136 -13.84 11.81 -0.25
N VAL A 137 -13.57 11.87 1.06
CA VAL A 137 -12.87 13.00 1.68
C VAL A 137 -11.37 12.70 1.61
N LEU A 138 -10.62 13.56 0.93
CA LEU A 138 -9.18 13.41 0.74
C LEU A 138 -8.43 14.18 1.82
N LEU A 139 -7.68 13.47 2.67
CA LEU A 139 -6.66 14.06 3.53
C LEU A 139 -5.35 14.13 2.75
N LEU A 140 -4.90 15.34 2.42
CA LEU A 140 -3.67 15.58 1.66
C LEU A 140 -2.55 16.04 2.58
N VAL A 141 -1.44 15.30 2.58
CA VAL A 141 -0.24 15.58 3.38
C VAL A 141 1.03 15.49 2.53
N GLY A 142 2.17 15.84 3.12
CA GLY A 142 3.47 15.77 2.47
C GLY A 142 3.94 17.09 1.87
N GLY A 143 5.24 17.35 1.92
CA GLY A 143 5.82 18.61 1.44
C GLY A 143 5.59 18.86 -0.06
N GLY A 144 5.42 17.81 -0.85
CA GLY A 144 5.11 17.86 -2.27
C GLY A 144 3.62 18.03 -2.58
N SER A 145 2.73 18.06 -1.57
CA SER A 145 1.28 18.25 -1.77
C SER A 145 0.89 19.52 -2.53
N ILE A 146 1.82 20.47 -2.63
CA ILE A 146 1.72 21.68 -3.45
C ILE A 146 1.44 21.38 -4.93
N ILE A 147 1.79 20.20 -5.45
CA ILE A 147 1.55 19.82 -6.86
C ILE A 147 0.08 19.59 -7.18
N GLN A 148 -0.76 19.37 -6.16
CA GLN A 148 -2.20 19.31 -6.32
C GLN A 148 -2.76 20.74 -6.23
N THR A 149 -3.09 21.31 -7.40
CA THR A 149 -3.60 22.69 -7.54
C THR A 149 -5.05 22.78 -8.02
N GLY A 150 -5.56 21.76 -8.72
CA GLY A 150 -6.91 21.72 -9.28
C GLY A 150 -7.89 20.83 -8.51
N GLU A 151 -9.17 20.88 -8.90
CA GLU A 151 -10.18 19.94 -8.40
C GLU A 151 -9.87 18.50 -8.85
N LEU A 152 -10.16 17.53 -7.98
CA LEU A 152 -9.99 16.11 -8.26
C LEU A 152 -11.37 15.48 -8.45
N LYS A 153 -11.53 14.67 -9.50
CA LYS A 153 -12.75 13.88 -9.68
C LYS A 153 -12.92 12.88 -8.55
N ASN A 154 -14.18 12.63 -8.20
CA ASN A 154 -14.58 11.68 -7.16
C ASN A 154 -14.02 12.00 -5.76
N VAL A 155 -13.61 13.26 -5.53
CA VAL A 155 -13.20 13.78 -4.23
C VAL A 155 -14.17 14.89 -3.86
N ARG A 156 -14.96 14.66 -2.80
CA ARG A 156 -15.94 15.64 -2.31
C ARG A 156 -15.26 16.85 -1.70
N GLU A 157 -14.21 16.59 -0.92
CA GLU A 157 -13.52 17.59 -0.13
C GLU A 157 -12.05 17.21 -0.04
N CYS A 158 -11.16 18.16 -0.30
CA CYS A 158 -9.71 18.02 -0.11
C CYS A 158 -9.28 18.83 1.11
N ILE A 159 -8.93 18.13 2.19
CA ILE A 159 -8.50 18.72 3.45
C ILE A 159 -6.98 18.69 3.50
N ARG A 160 -6.37 19.87 3.52
CA ARG A 160 -4.93 20.06 3.74
C ARG A 160 -4.71 20.62 5.15
N SER A 161 -4.12 19.80 6.03
CA SER A 161 -3.80 20.21 7.41
C SER A 161 -2.72 21.29 7.43
N PRO A 162 -2.70 22.26 8.37
CA PRO A 162 -1.59 23.21 8.52
C PRO A 162 -0.22 22.53 8.73
N PHE A 163 -0.21 21.34 9.33
CA PHE A 163 1.01 20.56 9.62
C PHE A 163 1.33 19.51 8.55
N TYR A 164 0.80 19.66 7.34
CA TYR A 164 0.95 18.68 6.25
C TYR A 164 2.40 18.30 5.95
N LYS A 165 3.36 19.22 6.11
CA LYS A 165 4.80 19.00 5.87
C LYS A 165 5.43 17.99 6.83
N VAL A 166 4.84 17.78 8.01
CA VAL A 166 5.41 16.94 9.10
C VAL A 166 4.45 15.84 9.55
N ALA A 167 3.47 15.49 8.71
CA ALA A 167 2.41 14.54 9.06
C ALA A 167 2.95 13.17 9.54
N HIS A 168 4.01 12.65 8.91
CA HIS A 168 4.60 11.38 9.32
C HIS A 168 5.23 11.44 10.72
N ALA A 169 5.97 12.51 11.03
CA ALA A 169 6.56 12.73 12.35
C ALA A 169 5.48 12.93 13.43
N LEU A 170 4.42 13.67 13.09
CA LEU A 170 3.26 13.84 13.97
C LEU A 170 2.57 12.50 14.22
N GLY A 171 2.34 11.70 13.17
CA GLY A 171 1.76 10.36 13.25
C GLY A 171 2.55 9.43 14.17
N ALA A 172 3.88 9.46 14.08
CA ALA A 172 4.75 8.71 14.99
C ALA A 172 4.67 9.23 16.44
N ALA A 173 4.57 10.55 16.64
CA ALA A 173 4.50 11.15 17.98
C ALA A 173 3.15 10.90 18.70
N ILE A 174 2.06 10.73 17.96
CA ILE A 174 0.72 10.44 18.50
C ILE A 174 0.37 8.95 18.48
N ALA A 175 1.33 8.09 18.13
CA ALA A 175 1.09 6.65 18.01
C ALA A 175 0.61 6.07 19.36
N LYS A 176 -0.53 5.38 19.31
CA LYS A 176 -1.10 4.66 20.44
C LYS A 176 -0.44 3.28 20.58
N VAL A 177 -0.39 2.78 21.81
CA VAL A 177 0.02 1.39 22.07
C VAL A 177 -1.14 0.48 21.69
N SER A 178 -0.86 -0.62 21.01
CA SER A 178 -1.87 -1.59 20.57
C SER A 178 -1.65 -2.97 21.16
N GLY A 179 -2.75 -3.67 21.42
CA GLY A 179 -2.81 -5.10 21.69
C GLY A 179 -3.69 -5.74 20.63
N GLU A 180 -3.13 -6.70 19.89
CA GLU A 180 -3.82 -7.38 18.80
C GLU A 180 -3.81 -8.89 19.03
N ILE A 181 -5.00 -9.48 18.99
CA ILE A 181 -5.21 -10.92 18.99
C ILE A 181 -5.63 -11.32 17.59
N ASP A 182 -4.90 -12.25 16.99
CA ASP A 182 -5.28 -12.89 15.72
C ASP A 182 -5.08 -14.41 15.87
N ARG A 183 -6.19 -15.12 16.05
CA ARG A 183 -6.16 -16.59 16.20
C ARG A 183 -7.44 -17.26 15.72
N ILE A 184 -7.32 -18.54 15.40
CA ILE A 184 -8.45 -19.40 15.09
C ILE A 184 -9.07 -19.90 16.40
N VAL A 185 -10.38 -19.72 16.54
CA VAL A 185 -11.16 -20.13 17.70
C VAL A 185 -12.27 -21.08 17.27
N ILE A 186 -12.41 -22.17 18.02
CA ILE A 186 -13.49 -23.14 17.83
C ILE A 186 -14.54 -22.86 18.91
N PRO A 187 -15.76 -22.42 18.55
CA PRO A 187 -16.78 -22.01 19.53
C PRO A 187 -17.21 -23.12 20.48
N ASN A 188 -17.17 -24.39 20.06
CA ASN A 188 -17.55 -25.57 20.87
C ASN A 188 -18.89 -25.38 21.64
N GLY A 189 -19.89 -24.77 20.98
CA GLY A 189 -21.21 -24.48 21.57
C GLY A 189 -21.29 -23.24 22.46
N ARG A 190 -20.19 -22.49 22.68
CA ARG A 190 -20.24 -21.21 23.39
C ARG A 190 -20.97 -20.14 22.58
N PRO A 191 -21.78 -19.29 23.23
CA PRO A 191 -22.45 -18.19 22.54
C PRO A 191 -21.43 -17.17 22.04
N ARG A 192 -21.66 -16.66 20.82
CA ARG A 192 -20.79 -15.67 20.16
C ARG A 192 -20.49 -14.44 21.04
N ALA A 193 -21.47 -13.98 21.81
CA ALA A 193 -21.31 -12.82 22.71
C ALA A 193 -20.26 -13.06 23.80
N GLU A 194 -20.25 -14.27 24.39
CA GLU A 194 -19.27 -14.65 25.41
C GLU A 194 -17.86 -14.72 24.81
N LEU A 195 -17.74 -15.29 23.61
CA LEU A 195 -16.46 -15.38 22.92
C LEU A 195 -15.86 -14.00 22.62
N ILE A 196 -16.68 -13.09 22.08
CA ILE A 196 -16.27 -11.71 21.84
C ILE A 196 -15.85 -11.03 23.15
N SER A 197 -16.60 -11.23 24.24
CA SER A 197 -16.26 -10.62 25.52
C SER A 197 -14.91 -11.10 26.06
N SER A 198 -14.62 -12.40 25.96
CA SER A 198 -13.35 -12.99 26.38
C SER A 198 -12.18 -12.43 25.56
N LEU A 199 -12.32 -12.35 24.24
CA LEU A 199 -11.28 -11.84 23.36
C LEU A 199 -11.02 -10.34 23.56
N LYS A 200 -12.07 -9.55 23.84
CA LYS A 200 -11.92 -8.12 24.18
C LYS A 200 -11.11 -7.91 25.45
N VAL A 201 -11.37 -8.72 26.49
CA VAL A 201 -10.61 -8.65 27.75
C VAL A 201 -9.14 -9.00 27.51
N GLU A 202 -8.89 -10.08 26.77
CA GLU A 202 -7.54 -10.51 26.44
C GLU A 202 -6.77 -9.47 25.60
N ALA A 203 -7.43 -8.83 24.62
CA ALA A 203 -6.80 -7.80 23.80
C ALA A 203 -6.47 -6.54 24.61
N THR A 204 -7.35 -6.19 25.55
CA THR A 204 -7.15 -5.08 26.49
C THR A 204 -5.95 -5.33 27.40
N GLU A 205 -5.86 -6.54 27.95
CA GLU A 205 -4.73 -6.95 28.79
C GLU A 205 -3.42 -6.96 27.99
N LEU A 206 -3.47 -7.40 26.74
CA LEU A 206 -2.30 -7.38 25.84
C LEU A 206 -1.83 -5.94 25.56
N ALA A 207 -2.76 -5.01 25.31
CA ALA A 207 -2.43 -3.61 25.14
C ALA A 207 -1.79 -3.02 26.40
N TYR A 208 -2.33 -3.35 27.58
CA TYR A 208 -1.77 -2.95 28.86
C TYR A 208 -0.35 -3.50 29.06
N ARG A 209 -0.14 -4.79 28.79
CA ARG A 209 1.20 -5.42 28.85
C ARG A 209 2.20 -4.77 27.91
N ASN A 210 1.75 -4.28 26.75
CA ASN A 210 2.57 -3.53 25.79
C ASN A 210 2.85 -2.09 26.24
N GLY A 211 2.29 -1.64 27.38
CA GLY A 211 2.53 -0.31 27.97
C GLY A 211 1.40 0.70 27.76
N ALA A 212 0.20 0.26 27.36
CA ALA A 212 -0.96 1.14 27.28
C ALA A 212 -1.52 1.47 28.68
N CYS A 213 -2.03 2.67 28.88
CA CYS A 213 -2.70 3.05 30.12
C CYS A 213 -4.09 2.40 30.21
N THR A 214 -4.38 1.63 31.26
CA THR A 214 -5.63 0.85 31.40
C THR A 214 -6.91 1.65 31.22
N VAL A 215 -6.93 2.91 31.65
CA VAL A 215 -8.12 3.78 31.58
C VAL A 215 -8.35 4.37 30.18
N SER A 216 -7.34 4.33 29.30
CA SER A 216 -7.44 4.86 27.94
C SER A 216 -7.58 3.76 26.88
N VAL A 217 -7.52 2.49 27.26
CA VAL A 217 -7.67 1.38 26.31
C VAL A 217 -9.09 1.27 25.81
N GLU A 218 -9.26 1.32 24.49
CA GLU A 218 -10.52 1.13 23.79
C GLU A 218 -10.40 0.01 22.76
N ILE A 219 -11.49 -0.73 22.53
CA ILE A 219 -11.54 -1.72 21.45
C ILE A 219 -11.87 -1.00 20.15
N THR A 220 -10.95 -1.02 19.21
CA THR A 220 -11.12 -0.35 17.91
C THR A 220 -11.70 -1.27 16.84
N ASP A 221 -11.36 -2.56 16.90
CA ASP A 221 -11.78 -3.51 15.88
C ASP A 221 -12.09 -4.89 16.43
N VAL A 222 -13.11 -5.53 15.86
CA VAL A 222 -13.57 -6.88 16.23
C VAL A 222 -14.09 -7.56 14.97
N ASP A 223 -13.23 -8.35 14.34
CA ASP A 223 -13.57 -9.14 13.18
C ASP A 223 -13.64 -10.62 13.53
N LEU A 224 -14.75 -11.25 13.16
CA LEU A 224 -14.95 -12.69 13.27
C LEU A 224 -15.20 -13.23 11.88
N ILE A 225 -14.17 -13.84 11.30
CA ILE A 225 -14.16 -14.34 9.93
C ILE A 225 -14.39 -15.85 9.99
N PRO A 226 -15.57 -16.35 9.56
CA PRO A 226 -15.81 -17.80 9.52
C PRO A 226 -14.85 -18.48 8.55
N LEU A 227 -14.23 -19.58 9.00
CA LEU A 227 -13.40 -20.38 8.11
C LEU A 227 -14.30 -21.25 7.23
N GLN A 228 -14.12 -21.09 5.91
CA GLN A 228 -14.86 -21.89 4.94
C GLN A 228 -14.39 -23.34 4.98
N TYR A 229 -15.33 -24.28 4.73
CA TYR A 229 -15.06 -25.72 4.62
C TYR A 229 -14.59 -26.42 5.90
N VAL A 230 -14.75 -25.81 7.08
CA VAL A 230 -14.44 -26.43 8.37
C VAL A 230 -15.74 -26.85 9.07
N THR A 231 -15.82 -28.09 9.54
CA THR A 231 -17.04 -28.69 10.11
C THR A 231 -17.29 -28.35 11.59
N ASN A 232 -16.38 -27.62 12.23
CA ASN A 232 -16.40 -27.32 13.67
C ASN A 232 -16.75 -25.85 13.99
N ASP A 233 -17.34 -25.13 13.03
CA ASP A 233 -17.66 -23.70 13.14
C ASP A 233 -16.44 -22.82 13.55
N ALA A 234 -15.22 -23.23 13.19
CA ALA A 234 -14.02 -22.46 13.48
C ALA A 234 -14.10 -21.06 12.84
N ILE A 235 -13.69 -20.06 13.63
CA ILE A 235 -13.65 -18.66 13.20
C ILE A 235 -12.24 -18.11 13.44
N ARG A 236 -11.71 -17.35 12.49
CA ARG A 236 -10.55 -16.49 12.75
C ARG A 236 -11.07 -15.23 13.45
N ALA A 237 -10.62 -15.02 14.68
CA ALA A 237 -10.99 -13.88 15.47
C ALA A 237 -9.82 -12.89 15.51
N VAL A 238 -10.07 -11.68 15.02
CA VAL A 238 -9.13 -10.56 15.06
C VAL A 238 -9.71 -9.48 15.96
N VAL A 239 -9.06 -9.20 17.08
CA VAL A 239 -9.50 -8.17 18.03
C VAL A 239 -8.35 -7.21 18.32
N LYS A 240 -8.62 -5.92 18.13
CA LYS A 240 -7.63 -4.86 18.31
C LYS A 240 -8.06 -3.90 19.41
N ALA A 241 -7.20 -3.73 20.40
CA ALA A 241 -7.31 -2.74 21.45
C ALA A 241 -6.20 -1.69 21.28
N VAL A 242 -6.53 -0.41 21.50
CA VAL A 242 -5.56 0.69 21.45
C VAL A 242 -5.69 1.58 22.67
N GLY A 243 -4.59 2.11 23.18
CA GLY A 243 -4.58 3.05 24.30
C GLY A 243 -3.41 4.01 24.25
N GLU A 244 -3.48 5.08 25.02
CA GLU A 244 -2.35 6.00 25.20
C GLU A 244 -1.21 5.31 25.94
N ILE A 245 0.03 5.67 25.62
CA ILE A 245 1.20 5.14 26.32
C ILE A 245 1.20 5.59 27.78
N GLU A 246 1.45 4.68 28.72
CA GLU A 246 1.62 5.04 30.12
C GLU A 246 3.07 5.49 30.37
N TRP A 247 3.31 6.81 30.46
CA TRP A 247 4.65 7.37 30.70
C TRP A 247 5.20 7.11 32.11
N ARG A 248 4.37 6.61 33.04
CA ARG A 248 4.81 6.28 34.39
C ARG A 248 5.67 5.02 34.33
N LEU A 249 6.89 5.11 34.86
CA LEU A 249 7.78 3.96 35.06
C LEU A 249 7.05 2.92 35.90
N GLN A 250 6.45 1.91 35.25
CA GLN A 250 6.02 0.72 35.95
C GLN A 250 7.27 0.00 36.46
N PRO A 251 7.27 -0.54 37.70
CA PRO A 251 8.37 -1.38 38.15
C PRO A 251 8.50 -2.53 37.15
N ILE A 252 9.67 -2.63 36.53
CA ILE A 252 10.00 -3.62 35.50
C ILE A 252 9.80 -5.02 36.09
N SER A 253 8.62 -5.58 35.90
CA SER A 253 8.34 -7.01 35.99
C SER A 253 8.47 -7.61 34.57
N CYS A 254 9.50 -7.20 33.83
CA CYS A 254 9.74 -7.75 32.50
C CYS A 254 10.53 -9.04 32.68
N THR A 255 9.83 -10.19 32.61
CA THR A 255 10.39 -11.30 31.84
C THR A 255 10.68 -10.77 30.44
N SER A 256 11.76 -11.22 29.79
CA SER A 256 12.23 -10.70 28.50
C SER A 256 11.30 -11.00 27.31
N ASP A 257 9.99 -11.08 27.54
CA ASP A 257 9.02 -11.32 26.50
C ASP A 257 8.98 -10.09 25.60
N LYS A 258 9.36 -10.31 24.34
CA LYS A 258 9.30 -9.34 23.25
C LYS A 258 7.88 -8.77 23.15
N LEU A 259 7.73 -7.61 22.50
CA LEU A 259 6.43 -7.00 22.17
C LEU A 259 5.44 -8.09 21.76
N ALA A 260 4.41 -8.31 22.57
CA ALA A 260 3.59 -9.50 22.45
C ALA A 260 2.48 -9.23 21.44
N THR A 261 2.61 -9.84 20.26
CA THR A 261 1.46 -10.08 19.38
C THR A 261 1.12 -11.56 19.53
N SER A 262 -0.10 -11.88 19.96
CA SER A 262 -0.54 -13.27 20.03
C SER A 262 -0.98 -13.73 18.64
N VAL A 263 -0.01 -14.04 17.78
CA VAL A 263 -0.25 -14.76 16.52
C VAL A 263 0.03 -16.23 16.78
N THR A 264 -1.02 -17.05 16.86
CA THR A 264 -0.85 -18.51 16.94
C THR A 264 -0.84 -19.06 15.52
N VAL A 265 0.35 -19.21 14.93
CA VAL A 265 0.52 -20.04 13.73
C VAL A 265 0.45 -21.48 14.21
N VAL A 266 -0.47 -22.27 13.67
CA VAL A 266 -0.46 -23.73 13.88
C VAL A 266 0.83 -24.24 13.23
N GLU A 267 1.81 -24.66 14.05
CA GLU A 267 3.00 -25.35 13.57
C GLU A 267 2.53 -26.61 12.83
N LEU A 268 2.61 -26.58 11.50
CA LEU A 268 2.60 -27.78 10.68
C LEU A 268 3.99 -28.40 10.84
N GLU A 269 4.02 -29.69 11.21
CA GLU A 269 5.23 -30.47 11.46
C GLU A 269 6.28 -30.23 10.37
N GLU A 270 7.50 -29.92 10.79
CA GLU A 270 8.65 -29.69 9.91
C GLU A 270 8.87 -30.92 9.01
N MET A 271 8.67 -30.75 7.71
CA MET A 271 9.15 -31.70 6.70
C MET A 271 10.65 -31.49 6.48
N ASP A 272 11.40 -32.59 6.57
CA ASP A 272 12.85 -32.71 6.47
C ASP A 272 13.49 -31.75 5.43
N ASP A 273 14.41 -30.93 5.93
CA ASP A 273 15.17 -29.94 5.17
C ASP A 273 16.31 -30.64 4.40
N SER A 274 16.06 -30.99 3.14
CA SER A 274 17.14 -31.47 2.24
C SER A 274 17.79 -30.27 1.51
N PRO A 275 19.13 -30.18 1.46
CA PRO A 275 19.81 -28.99 0.96
C PRO A 275 19.87 -28.98 -0.57
N TYR A 276 18.91 -28.32 -1.21
CA TYR A 276 19.08 -27.91 -2.62
C TYR A 276 19.95 -26.66 -2.67
N GLY A 277 21.26 -26.87 -2.84
CA GLY A 277 22.21 -25.84 -3.26
C GLY A 277 21.94 -25.45 -4.71
N GLY A 278 21.07 -24.46 -4.90
CA GLY A 278 20.84 -23.77 -6.16
C GLY A 278 21.24 -22.31 -6.04
N ASP A 279 22.11 -21.86 -6.94
CA ASP A 279 22.61 -20.50 -7.10
C ASP A 279 21.46 -19.46 -6.99
N LEU A 280 21.51 -18.58 -5.98
CA LEU A 280 20.52 -17.52 -5.74
C LEU A 280 20.58 -16.47 -6.87
N ARG A 281 20.03 -16.81 -8.04
CA ARG A 281 19.78 -15.85 -9.11
C ARG A 281 18.58 -15.00 -8.71
N ASN A 282 18.72 -13.69 -8.94
CA ASN A 282 17.72 -12.66 -8.65
C ASN A 282 16.29 -13.18 -8.90
N PRO A 283 15.36 -13.02 -7.95
CA PRO A 283 13.96 -13.34 -8.21
C PRO A 283 13.50 -12.54 -9.43
N PRO A 284 12.70 -13.13 -10.35
CA PRO A 284 12.09 -12.34 -11.40
C PRO A 284 11.31 -11.24 -10.72
N SER A 285 11.60 -9.99 -11.10
CA SER A 285 10.86 -8.84 -10.61
C SER A 285 9.38 -9.09 -10.85
N SER A 286 8.59 -9.10 -9.78
CA SER A 286 7.12 -9.08 -9.80
C SER A 286 6.58 -7.75 -10.36
N GLY A 287 7.14 -7.27 -11.46
CA GLY A 287 6.51 -6.29 -12.31
C GLY A 287 5.64 -7.08 -13.27
N ALA A 288 4.36 -6.72 -13.36
CA ALA A 288 3.60 -7.01 -14.55
C ALA A 288 4.51 -6.66 -15.73
N VAL A 289 4.88 -7.63 -16.54
CA VAL A 289 5.62 -7.38 -17.77
C VAL A 289 4.76 -6.36 -18.51
N GLU A 290 5.30 -5.17 -18.80
CA GLU A 290 4.65 -4.20 -19.69
C GLU A 290 4.60 -4.82 -21.08
N VAL A 291 3.66 -5.74 -21.28
CA VAL A 291 3.36 -6.36 -22.56
C VAL A 291 2.40 -5.43 -23.24
N ASP A 292 2.78 -4.96 -24.43
CA ASP A 292 1.85 -4.29 -25.32
C ASP A 292 0.79 -5.31 -25.78
N LEU A 293 -0.37 -5.26 -25.14
CA LEU A 293 -1.49 -6.17 -25.38
C LEU A 293 -1.99 -6.10 -26.82
N GLU A 294 -1.80 -4.98 -27.52
CA GLU A 294 -2.28 -4.82 -28.90
C GLU A 294 -1.40 -5.55 -29.92
N SER A 295 -0.11 -5.75 -29.62
CA SER A 295 0.84 -6.41 -30.51
C SER A 295 1.21 -7.84 -30.08
N TYR A 296 0.76 -8.28 -28.92
CA TYR A 296 1.06 -9.61 -28.41
C TYR A 296 0.37 -10.73 -29.21
N VAL A 297 1.16 -11.70 -29.67
CA VAL A 297 0.67 -12.88 -30.39
C VAL A 297 1.35 -14.12 -29.83
N THR A 298 0.56 -15.12 -29.48
CA THR A 298 1.01 -16.44 -29.02
C THR A 298 1.77 -17.20 -30.11
N GLU A 299 2.85 -17.90 -29.74
CA GLU A 299 3.60 -18.71 -30.68
C GLU A 299 2.96 -20.09 -30.86
N ILE A 300 2.20 -20.26 -31.94
CA ILE A 300 1.53 -21.52 -32.29
C ILE A 300 2.11 -22.04 -33.60
N SER A 301 2.64 -23.27 -33.57
CA SER A 301 3.08 -23.99 -34.76
C SER A 301 1.89 -24.27 -35.67
N LYS A 302 1.92 -23.75 -36.89
CA LYS A 302 0.86 -24.00 -37.89
C LYS A 302 0.89 -25.41 -38.46
N ASP A 303 2.05 -26.07 -38.39
CA ASP A 303 2.26 -27.40 -38.96
C ASP A 303 1.88 -28.52 -37.97
N THR A 304 2.18 -28.34 -36.68
CA THR A 304 1.89 -29.34 -35.63
C THR A 304 0.67 -28.97 -34.77
N GLY A 305 0.25 -27.70 -34.77
CA GLY A 305 -0.81 -27.20 -33.89
C GLY A 305 -0.37 -27.03 -32.43
N GLU A 306 0.91 -27.18 -32.14
CA GLU A 306 1.48 -27.07 -30.79
C GLU A 306 1.66 -25.59 -30.41
N TRP A 307 1.32 -25.26 -29.17
CA TRP A 307 1.55 -23.94 -28.59
C TRP A 307 2.85 -23.94 -27.79
N PHE A 308 3.80 -23.11 -28.20
CA PHE A 308 5.01 -22.83 -27.44
C PHE A 308 4.70 -21.76 -26.41
N VAL A 309 4.48 -22.22 -25.18
CA VAL A 309 4.05 -21.38 -24.07
C VAL A 309 5.19 -20.49 -23.60
N SER A 310 5.00 -19.18 -23.66
CA SER A 310 5.92 -18.18 -23.11
C SER A 310 5.62 -17.86 -21.64
N GLY A 311 6.51 -17.12 -20.98
CA GLY A 311 6.24 -16.62 -19.62
C GLY A 311 5.00 -15.73 -19.56
N THR A 312 4.77 -14.90 -20.58
CA THR A 312 3.56 -14.07 -20.70
C THR A 312 2.29 -14.91 -20.84
N ASP A 313 2.35 -16.01 -21.58
CA ASP A 313 1.24 -16.95 -21.72
C ASP A 313 0.88 -17.58 -20.37
N LEU A 314 1.88 -17.96 -19.59
CA LEU A 314 1.66 -18.48 -18.24
C LEU A 314 1.01 -17.45 -17.32
N ASP A 315 1.40 -16.18 -17.39
CA ASP A 315 0.80 -15.12 -16.58
C ASP A 315 -0.69 -14.93 -16.92
N PHE A 316 -1.04 -14.92 -18.22
CA PHE A 316 -2.44 -14.87 -18.65
C PHE A 316 -3.22 -16.12 -18.28
N LEU A 317 -2.63 -17.31 -18.41
CA LEU A 317 -3.24 -18.56 -17.98
C LEU A 317 -3.46 -18.58 -16.48
N GLY A 318 -2.50 -18.09 -15.68
CA GLY A 318 -2.60 -17.97 -14.24
C GLY A 318 -3.76 -17.08 -13.83
N GLU A 319 -3.85 -15.88 -14.39
CA GLU A 319 -4.94 -14.93 -14.11
C GLU A 319 -6.30 -15.50 -14.55
N GLY A 320 -6.37 -16.10 -15.75
CA GLY A 320 -7.57 -16.76 -16.26
C GLY A 320 -8.03 -17.92 -15.37
N CYS A 321 -7.10 -18.77 -14.92
CA CYS A 321 -7.40 -19.84 -13.96
C CYS A 321 -7.86 -19.29 -12.61
N GLY A 322 -7.29 -18.18 -12.15
CA GLY A 322 -7.69 -17.50 -10.92
C GLY A 322 -9.12 -16.95 -10.99
N ILE A 323 -9.46 -16.32 -12.12
CA ILE A 323 -10.81 -15.75 -12.37
C ILE A 323 -11.84 -16.85 -12.59
N LEU A 324 -11.54 -17.87 -13.40
CA LEU A 324 -12.49 -18.95 -13.74
C LEU A 324 -12.59 -20.02 -12.65
N GLY A 325 -11.61 -20.12 -11.77
CA GLY A 325 -11.53 -21.06 -10.65
C GLY A 325 -12.44 -20.72 -9.45
N THR A 326 -13.53 -19.97 -9.66
CA THR A 326 -14.46 -19.60 -8.57
C THR A 326 -15.08 -20.86 -7.96
N GLY A 327 -14.79 -21.13 -6.68
CA GLY A 327 -15.35 -22.29 -5.97
C GLY A 327 -14.50 -22.86 -4.83
N GLY A 328 -13.33 -22.28 -4.52
CA GLY A 328 -12.50 -22.68 -3.37
C GLY A 328 -11.15 -23.31 -3.71
N GLY A 329 -10.67 -23.22 -4.96
CA GLY A 329 -9.46 -23.90 -5.46
C GLY A 329 -8.10 -23.41 -4.92
N GLY A 330 -8.05 -22.48 -3.97
CA GLY A 330 -6.80 -21.94 -3.45
C GLY A 330 -6.06 -21.02 -4.44
N SER A 331 -4.85 -20.59 -4.05
CA SER A 331 -4.04 -19.66 -4.85
C SER A 331 -3.37 -20.38 -6.02
N VAL A 332 -3.62 -19.92 -7.26
CA VAL A 332 -2.96 -20.42 -8.49
C VAL A 332 -1.46 -20.12 -8.56
N HIS A 333 -0.96 -19.29 -7.65
CA HIS A 333 0.40 -18.77 -7.75
C HIS A 333 1.51 -19.81 -7.58
N SER A 334 1.34 -20.79 -6.69
CA SER A 334 2.36 -21.83 -6.52
C SER A 334 2.51 -22.65 -7.80
N ALA A 335 1.39 -22.98 -8.46
CA ALA A 335 1.41 -23.64 -9.76
C ALA A 335 2.05 -22.74 -10.83
N LEU A 336 1.71 -21.45 -10.86
CA LEU A 336 2.31 -20.48 -11.78
C LEU A 336 3.83 -20.38 -11.62
N LEU A 337 4.33 -20.32 -10.38
CA LEU A 337 5.77 -20.31 -10.06
C LEU A 337 6.46 -21.57 -10.58
N HIS A 338 5.89 -22.75 -10.32
CA HIS A 338 6.43 -24.01 -10.82
C HIS A 338 6.42 -24.08 -12.35
N SER A 339 5.38 -23.54 -13.00
CA SER A 339 5.32 -23.46 -14.46
C SER A 339 6.38 -22.53 -15.05
N HIS A 340 6.63 -21.37 -14.41
CA HIS A 340 7.72 -20.47 -14.78
C HIS A 340 9.09 -21.11 -14.56
N GLU A 341 9.27 -21.92 -13.52
CA GLU A 341 10.49 -22.69 -13.29
C GLU A 341 10.68 -23.76 -14.36
N ALA A 342 9.62 -24.46 -14.77
CA ALA A 342 9.67 -25.48 -15.82
C ALA A 342 9.95 -24.93 -17.23
N LEU A 343 9.72 -23.63 -17.46
CA LEU A 343 10.09 -22.94 -18.70
C LEU A 343 11.56 -22.52 -18.76
N ARG A 344 12.28 -22.52 -17.63
CA ARG A 344 13.71 -22.16 -17.55
C ARG A 344 14.62 -23.32 -17.90
#